data_AF-M6WIY1-F1
#
_entry.id   AF-M6WIY1-F1
#
_cell.length_a   1.000
_cell.length_b   1.000
_cell.length_c   1.000
_cell.angle_alpha   90.00
_cell.angle_beta   90.00
_cell.angle_gamma   90.00
#
_symmetry.space_group_name_H-M   'P 1'
#
loop_
_entity.id
_entity.type
_entity.pdbx_description
1 polymer ?
#
loop_
_entity_poly.entity_id
_entity_poly.type
_entity_poly.pdbx_seq_one_letter_code
_entity_poly.pdbx_strand_id
1 'polypeptide(L)'
;MLFFVFFCKEENKELPKQENSVQEEKVQDMKTERVFNGVYAMREIHLLKEVFGIQSKFNDYCLRIDLKANVVELGIVEGKVYKGKIVEKDSESVTVEINGKSQKYFIAKDQFDSYALLTENYSKKEADGKWDMDSIAGAESTSQTIAGCVSNIGLNEELQYREEDHSVPKKK
;
A
#
# COMPACT_ATOMS: atom_id res chain seq x y z
N MET A 1 -67.94 27.98 -7.42
CA MET A 1 -67.68 26.99 -8.50
C MET A 1 -67.17 27.77 -9.70
N LEU A 2 -65.87 27.66 -10.03
CA LEU A 2 -65.39 26.81 -11.14
C LEU A 2 -66.04 27.28 -12.45
N PHE A 3 -65.33 27.86 -13.43
CA PHE A 3 -64.19 27.25 -14.09
C PHE A 3 -63.58 28.19 -15.15
N PHE A 4 -62.33 27.86 -15.49
CA PHE A 4 -61.59 28.04 -16.75
C PHE A 4 -61.28 29.44 -17.26
N VAL A 5 -59.97 29.77 -17.18
CA VAL A 5 -59.35 30.61 -18.20
C VAL A 5 -57.93 30.12 -18.52
N PHE A 6 -57.58 30.29 -19.80
CA PHE A 6 -56.26 30.33 -20.44
C PHE A 6 -55.66 29.01 -20.94
N PHE A 7 -55.65 28.76 -22.25
CA PHE A 7 -54.93 29.39 -23.38
C PHE A 7 -53.52 28.81 -23.59
N CYS A 8 -53.41 28.19 -24.77
CA CYS A 8 -52.25 27.83 -25.58
C CYS A 8 -50.86 28.26 -25.08
N LYS A 9 -49.92 27.30 -25.03
CA LYS A 9 -48.63 27.48 -25.72
C LYS A 9 -47.99 26.15 -26.10
N GLU A 10 -47.75 26.06 -27.39
CA GLU A 10 -46.88 25.14 -28.10
C GLU A 10 -45.46 25.24 -27.53
N GLU A 11 -44.91 24.13 -27.01
CA GLU A 11 -43.51 24.03 -26.65
C GLU A 11 -42.83 22.89 -27.41
N ASN A 12 -41.69 23.29 -27.97
CA ASN A 12 -40.79 22.54 -28.81
C ASN A 12 -40.26 21.27 -28.14
N LYS A 13 -39.96 20.29 -28.99
CA LYS A 13 -39.16 19.11 -28.69
C LYS A 13 -37.84 19.48 -28.00
N GLU A 14 -37.62 19.00 -26.79
CA GLU A 14 -36.27 18.69 -26.29
C GLU A 14 -36.27 17.31 -25.64
N LEU A 15 -35.40 16.44 -26.17
CA LEU A 15 -35.11 15.10 -25.69
C LEU A 15 -34.55 15.16 -24.25
N PRO A 16 -34.90 14.20 -23.37
CA PRO A 16 -34.26 14.14 -22.07
C PRO A 16 -32.78 13.76 -22.24
N LYS A 17 -31.93 14.69 -21.80
CA LYS A 17 -30.48 14.57 -21.67
C LYS A 17 -30.16 13.40 -20.74
N GLN A 18 -29.51 12.37 -21.28
CA GLN A 18 -28.92 11.28 -20.51
C GLN A 18 -27.75 11.84 -19.70
N GLU A 19 -28.00 12.24 -18.45
CA GLU A 19 -26.93 12.43 -17.47
C GLU A 19 -26.53 11.05 -16.94
N ASN A 20 -25.33 10.62 -17.32
CA ASN A 20 -24.64 9.52 -16.67
C ASN A 20 -24.44 9.90 -15.20
N SER A 21 -25.29 9.35 -14.33
CA SER A 21 -25.02 9.25 -12.90
C SER A 21 -23.80 8.34 -12.75
N VAL A 22 -22.63 8.96 -12.61
CA VAL A 22 -21.43 8.33 -12.06
C VAL A 22 -21.85 7.66 -10.76
N GLN A 23 -21.82 6.32 -10.74
CA GLN A 23 -22.02 5.56 -9.51
C GLN A 23 -20.92 6.00 -8.54
N GLU A 24 -21.33 6.75 -7.52
CA GLU A 24 -20.53 6.90 -6.30
C GLU A 24 -20.15 5.50 -5.83
N GLU A 25 -18.85 5.28 -5.83
CA GLU A 25 -18.19 4.11 -5.31
C GLU A 25 -18.71 3.89 -3.88
N LYS A 26 -19.35 2.74 -3.70
CA LYS A 26 -19.98 2.31 -2.46
C LYS A 26 -18.88 2.13 -1.42
N VAL A 27 -18.56 3.19 -0.67
CA VAL A 27 -17.72 3.12 0.53
C VAL A 27 -18.45 2.20 1.50
N GLN A 28 -18.07 0.93 1.50
CA GLN A 28 -18.56 -0.03 2.48
C GLN A 28 -18.00 0.36 3.85
N ASP A 29 -18.90 0.90 4.65
CA ASP A 29 -18.77 1.10 6.09
C ASP A 29 -18.55 -0.27 6.76
N MET A 30 -17.32 -0.54 7.20
CA MET A 30 -16.95 -1.77 7.90
C MET A 30 -16.79 -1.50 9.41
N LYS A 31 -17.73 -2.06 10.19
CA LYS A 31 -17.81 -2.07 11.67
C LYS A 31 -16.67 -2.79 12.41
N THR A 32 -15.52 -2.97 11.78
CA THR A 32 -14.30 -3.45 12.44
C THR A 32 -13.17 -2.53 12.04
N GLU A 33 -13.11 -1.37 12.69
CA GLU A 33 -11.95 -0.47 12.66
C GLU A 33 -10.75 -1.19 13.32
N ARG A 34 -10.15 -2.17 12.64
CA ARG A 34 -8.72 -2.41 12.82
C ARG A 34 -8.06 -1.11 12.36
N VAL A 35 -7.64 -0.29 13.31
CA VAL A 35 -6.79 0.89 13.08
C VAL A 35 -5.42 0.37 12.71
N PHE A 36 -5.29 -0.18 11.51
CA PHE A 36 -4.03 -0.74 11.01
C PHE A 36 -3.18 0.40 10.48
N ASN A 37 -2.19 0.75 11.28
CA ASN A 37 -1.32 1.90 11.06
C ASN A 37 0.12 1.43 11.32
N GLY A 38 0.86 1.17 10.26
CA GLY A 38 2.22 0.65 10.38
C GLY A 38 3.15 1.17 9.30
N VAL A 39 4.44 1.13 9.63
CA VAL A 39 5.53 1.29 8.67
C VAL A 39 6.19 -0.07 8.56
N TYR A 40 6.43 -0.54 7.35
CA TYR A 40 6.94 -1.87 7.06
C TYR A 40 8.30 -1.72 6.38
N ALA A 41 9.29 -2.42 6.91
CA ALA A 41 10.55 -2.65 6.21
C ALA A 41 10.31 -3.78 5.20
N MET A 42 10.34 -3.43 3.93
CA MET A 42 10.06 -4.33 2.81
C MET A 42 11.35 -5.03 2.43
N ARG A 43 11.34 -6.36 2.42
CA ARG A 43 12.54 -7.20 2.27
C ARG A 43 12.87 -7.55 0.82
N GLU A 44 12.02 -7.15 -0.12
CA GLU A 44 12.03 -7.68 -1.48
C GLU A 44 11.98 -6.60 -2.55
N ILE A 45 13.16 -6.25 -3.08
CA ILE A 45 13.35 -5.20 -4.08
C ILE A 45 12.61 -5.46 -5.40
N HIS A 46 12.40 -6.72 -5.76
CA HIS A 46 11.76 -7.05 -7.04
C HIS A 46 10.32 -6.53 -7.07
N LEU A 47 9.64 -6.48 -5.92
CA LEU A 47 8.33 -5.83 -5.79
C LEU A 47 8.42 -4.33 -6.09
N LEU A 48 9.46 -3.61 -5.63
CA LEU A 48 9.62 -2.18 -5.89
C LEU A 48 9.70 -1.87 -7.40
N LYS A 49 10.50 -2.66 -8.12
CA LYS A 49 10.75 -2.44 -9.55
C LYS A 49 9.61 -2.97 -10.43
N GLU A 50 9.18 -4.20 -10.19
CA GLU A 50 8.19 -4.87 -11.05
C GLU A 50 6.80 -4.31 -10.79
N VAL A 51 6.43 -4.21 -9.51
CA VAL A 51 5.09 -3.79 -9.10
C VAL A 51 4.92 -2.29 -9.15
N PHE A 52 5.89 -1.47 -8.74
CA PHE A 52 5.71 -0.01 -8.74
C PHE A 52 6.48 0.73 -9.84
N GLY A 53 7.35 0.04 -10.59
CA GLY A 53 8.16 0.68 -11.63
C GLY A 53 9.24 1.62 -11.06
N ILE A 54 9.59 1.48 -9.78
CA ILE A 54 10.54 2.35 -9.09
C ILE A 54 11.91 1.68 -9.13
N GLN A 55 12.94 2.41 -9.56
CA GLN A 55 14.32 1.96 -9.53
C GLN A 55 15.02 2.48 -8.28
N SER A 56 15.68 1.59 -7.56
CA SER A 56 16.51 1.86 -6.39
C SER A 56 17.85 1.14 -6.56
N LYS A 57 18.91 1.69 -5.98
CA LYS A 57 20.22 1.03 -5.85
C LYS A 57 20.25 0.06 -4.67
N PHE A 58 19.32 0.23 -3.74
CA PHE A 58 19.22 -0.53 -2.49
C PHE A 58 18.09 -1.54 -2.57
N ASN A 59 18.29 -2.68 -1.91
CA ASN A 59 17.36 -3.79 -1.96
C ASN A 59 16.13 -3.58 -1.07
N ASP A 60 16.30 -2.81 -0.01
CA ASP A 60 15.26 -2.59 0.96
C ASP A 60 14.60 -1.23 0.76
N TYR A 61 13.31 -1.19 1.06
CA TYR A 61 12.52 0.03 1.05
C TYR A 61 11.48 -0.01 2.17
N CYS A 62 10.87 1.13 2.46
CA CYS A 62 9.86 1.23 3.50
C CYS A 62 8.50 1.55 2.89
N LEU A 63 7.46 0.86 3.37
CA LEU A 63 6.07 1.14 3.01
C LEU A 63 5.29 1.51 4.27
N ARG A 64 4.65 2.68 4.27
CA ARG A 64 3.74 3.10 5.32
C ARG A 64 2.32 2.97 4.83
N ILE A 65 1.50 2.31 5.63
CA ILE A 65 0.07 2.19 5.41
C ILE A 65 -0.63 2.62 6.69
N ASP A 66 -1.42 3.69 6.59
CA ASP A 66 -2.26 4.19 7.68
C ASP A 66 -3.71 4.15 7.20
N LEU A 67 -4.44 3.09 7.59
CA LEU A 67 -5.82 2.92 7.15
C LEU A 67 -6.75 3.99 7.75
N LYS A 68 -6.38 4.58 8.88
CA LYS A 68 -7.17 5.61 9.58
C LYS A 68 -6.99 6.99 8.94
N ALA A 69 -5.75 7.37 8.64
CA ALA A 69 -5.43 8.62 7.98
C ALA A 69 -5.52 8.53 6.44
N ASN A 70 -5.77 7.32 5.90
CA ASN A 70 -5.75 7.01 4.47
C ASN A 70 -4.43 7.42 3.80
N VAL A 71 -3.31 7.11 4.46
CA VAL A 71 -1.97 7.47 3.98
C VAL A 71 -1.26 6.23 3.46
N VAL A 72 -0.72 6.35 2.26
CA VAL A 72 0.25 5.41 1.69
C VAL A 72 1.50 6.19 1.29
N GLU A 73 2.63 5.80 1.84
CA GLU A 73 3.93 6.39 1.50
C GLU A 73 4.96 5.29 1.31
N LEU A 74 5.76 5.38 0.25
CA LEU A 74 6.87 4.47 0.00
C LEU A 74 8.16 5.27 0.04
N GLY A 75 9.08 4.92 0.92
CA GLY A 75 10.40 5.55 1.02
C GLY A 75 11.52 4.61 0.59
N ILE A 76 12.51 5.16 -0.11
CA ILE A 76 13.75 4.46 -0.47
C ILE A 76 14.96 5.17 0.14
N VAL A 77 16.07 4.45 0.28
CA VAL A 77 17.31 4.91 0.92
C VAL A 77 17.92 6.14 0.26
N GLU A 78 17.65 6.37 -1.02
CA GLU A 78 18.04 7.60 -1.73
C GLU A 78 17.28 8.87 -1.30
N GLY A 79 16.45 8.79 -0.25
CA GLY A 79 15.73 9.92 0.33
C GLY A 79 14.49 10.35 -0.46
N LYS A 80 14.07 9.55 -1.45
CA LYS A 80 12.82 9.79 -2.19
C LYS A 80 11.66 9.13 -1.47
N VAL A 81 10.53 9.85 -1.42
CA VAL A 81 9.26 9.36 -0.90
C VAL A 81 8.19 9.48 -1.97
N TYR A 82 7.53 8.37 -2.28
CA TYR A 82 6.45 8.25 -3.24
C TYR A 82 5.13 8.19 -2.48
N LYS A 83 4.21 9.10 -2.81
CA LYS A 83 2.87 9.08 -2.23
C LYS A 83 1.97 8.18 -3.04
N GLY A 84 1.17 7.40 -2.35
CA GLY A 84 0.14 6.54 -2.93
C GLY A 84 -1.24 6.86 -2.37
N LYS A 85 -2.17 5.95 -2.64
CA LYS A 85 -3.51 5.94 -2.08
C LYS A 85 -3.95 4.49 -1.81
N ILE A 86 -4.89 4.32 -0.90
CA ILE A 86 -5.60 3.07 -0.72
C ILE A 86 -6.72 3.02 -1.77
N VAL A 87 -6.77 1.93 -2.53
CA VAL A 87 -7.79 1.71 -3.58
C VAL A 87 -8.89 0.78 -3.08
N GLU A 88 -8.50 -0.24 -2.31
CA GLU A 88 -9.42 -1.22 -1.75
C GLU A 88 -8.90 -1.64 -0.38
N LYS A 89 -9.80 -1.97 0.55
CA LYS A 89 -9.45 -2.58 1.82
C LYS A 89 -10.56 -3.51 2.26
N ASP A 90 -10.17 -4.60 2.89
CA ASP A 90 -11.06 -5.51 3.60
C ASP A 90 -10.50 -5.79 5.01
N SER A 91 -11.06 -6.77 5.72
CA SER A 91 -10.66 -7.09 7.10
C SER A 91 -9.24 -7.64 7.25
N GLU A 92 -8.64 -8.13 6.17
CA GLU A 92 -7.38 -8.88 6.18
C GLU A 92 -6.37 -8.38 5.15
N SER A 93 -6.75 -7.43 4.29
CA SER A 93 -5.90 -6.96 3.21
C SER A 93 -6.19 -5.51 2.82
N VAL A 94 -5.20 -4.93 2.16
CA VAL A 94 -5.23 -3.57 1.63
C VAL A 94 -4.60 -3.56 0.25
N THR A 95 -5.29 -2.95 -0.71
CA THR A 95 -4.75 -2.69 -2.03
C THR A 95 -4.30 -1.24 -2.07
N VAL A 96 -3.00 -1.04 -2.29
CA VAL A 96 -2.39 0.29 -2.41
C VAL A 96 -2.03 0.55 -3.86
N GLU A 97 -2.16 1.79 -4.30
CA GLU A 97 -1.69 2.25 -5.61
C GLU A 97 -0.61 3.30 -5.43
N ILE A 98 0.53 3.07 -6.09
CA ILE A 98 1.66 3.99 -6.14
C ILE A 98 2.08 4.07 -7.60
N ASN A 99 2.24 5.30 -8.12
CA ASN A 99 2.66 5.53 -9.51
C ASN A 99 1.73 4.85 -10.55
N GLY A 100 0.41 4.82 -10.28
CA GLY A 100 -0.59 4.21 -11.16
C GLY A 100 -0.56 2.68 -11.21
N LYS A 101 0.22 2.03 -10.34
CA LYS A 101 0.28 0.57 -10.23
C LYS A 101 -0.20 0.13 -8.86
N SER A 102 -0.99 -0.93 -8.84
CA SER A 102 -1.66 -1.42 -7.63
C SER A 102 -1.06 -2.72 -7.14
N GLN A 103 -0.99 -2.86 -5.81
CA GLN A 103 -0.54 -4.07 -5.14
C GLN A 103 -1.45 -4.37 -3.97
N LYS A 104 -1.93 -5.61 -3.92
CA LYS A 104 -2.68 -6.13 -2.77
C LYS A 104 -1.70 -6.68 -1.75
N TYR A 105 -1.83 -6.26 -0.50
CA TYR A 105 -1.09 -6.78 0.64
C TYR A 105 -2.07 -7.42 1.61
N PHE A 106 -1.77 -8.64 2.04
CA PHE A 106 -2.44 -9.29 3.14
C PHE A 106 -1.70 -8.96 4.44
N ILE A 107 -2.46 -8.71 5.48
CA ILE A 107 -1.97 -8.28 6.77
C ILE A 107 -2.18 -9.44 7.74
N ALA A 108 -1.07 -10.02 8.20
CA ALA A 108 -1.09 -11.09 9.18
C ALA A 108 -0.37 -10.65 10.46
N LYS A 109 -0.78 -11.24 11.59
CA LYS A 109 0.01 -11.14 12.83
C LYS A 109 1.30 -11.93 12.64
N ASP A 110 2.40 -11.31 13.01
CA ASP A 110 3.72 -11.92 13.08
C ASP A 110 4.09 -12.22 14.54
N GLN A 111 5.33 -12.64 14.77
CA GLN A 111 5.88 -12.89 16.09
C GLN A 111 5.75 -11.63 16.99
N PHE A 112 5.59 -11.86 18.29
CA PHE A 112 5.56 -10.80 19.31
C PHE A 112 4.46 -9.72 19.13
N ASP A 113 3.27 -10.11 18.63
CA ASP A 113 2.12 -9.21 18.39
C ASP A 113 2.39 -8.08 17.37
N SER A 114 3.44 -8.22 16.56
CA SER A 114 3.69 -7.35 15.40
C SER A 114 2.86 -7.79 14.19
N TYR A 115 2.92 -7.02 13.11
CA TYR A 115 2.28 -7.36 11.85
C TYR A 115 3.28 -7.55 10.70
N ALA A 116 2.91 -8.39 9.74
CA ALA A 116 3.63 -8.57 8.50
C ALA A 116 2.73 -8.37 7.29
N LEU A 117 3.35 -7.93 6.19
CA LEU A 117 2.72 -7.85 4.88
C LEU A 117 3.11 -9.06 4.04
N LEU A 118 2.09 -9.64 3.42
CA LEU A 118 2.20 -10.79 2.51
C LEU A 118 1.57 -10.42 1.17
N THR A 119 1.98 -11.10 0.11
CA THR A 119 1.41 -10.88 -1.23
C THR A 119 1.39 -12.17 -2.03
N GLU A 120 0.38 -12.34 -2.88
CA GLU A 120 0.20 -13.57 -3.69
C GLU A 120 1.31 -13.81 -4.71
N ASN A 121 2.00 -12.76 -5.16
CA ASN A 121 3.08 -12.87 -6.13
C ASN A 121 4.44 -13.25 -5.52
N TYR A 122 4.54 -13.38 -4.20
CA TYR A 122 5.81 -13.70 -3.53
C TYR A 122 5.61 -14.64 -2.33
N SER A 123 4.68 -14.30 -1.44
CA SER A 123 4.44 -15.07 -0.23
C SER A 123 3.80 -16.41 -0.54
N LYS A 124 4.26 -17.45 0.14
CA LYS A 124 3.77 -18.81 -0.02
C LYS A 124 2.57 -19.04 0.90
N LYS A 125 1.57 -19.75 0.38
CA LYS A 125 0.54 -20.39 1.20
C LYS A 125 0.87 -21.86 1.39
N GLU A 126 0.75 -22.34 2.61
CA GLU A 126 0.85 -23.75 2.93
C GLU A 126 -0.41 -24.51 2.48
N ALA A 127 -0.35 -25.85 2.53
CA ALA A 127 -1.45 -26.72 2.10
C ALA A 127 -2.75 -26.50 2.91
N ASP A 128 -2.66 -25.93 4.11
CA ASP A 128 -3.80 -25.58 4.96
C ASP A 128 -4.39 -24.18 4.64
N GLY A 129 -3.84 -23.49 3.63
CA GLY A 129 -4.26 -22.17 3.19
C GLY A 129 -3.70 -21.01 4.02
N LYS A 130 -2.89 -21.27 5.06
CA LYS A 130 -2.23 -20.22 5.83
C LYS A 130 -0.99 -19.71 5.12
N TRP A 131 -0.64 -18.47 5.42
CA TRP A 131 0.60 -17.88 4.95
C TRP A 131 1.81 -18.48 5.66
N ASP A 132 2.85 -18.75 4.88
CA ASP A 132 4.17 -19.09 5.38
C ASP A 132 4.87 -17.80 5.83
N MET A 133 5.09 -17.68 7.15
CA MET A 133 5.67 -16.48 7.77
C MET A 133 7.16 -16.33 7.48
N ASP A 134 7.83 -17.35 6.94
CA ASP A 134 9.20 -17.23 6.45
C ASP A 134 9.25 -16.53 5.07
N SER A 135 8.08 -16.34 4.42
CA SER A 135 7.92 -15.74 3.09
C SER A 135 7.20 -14.37 3.12
N ILE A 136 7.39 -13.59 4.19
CA ILE A 136 6.79 -12.25 4.31
C ILE A 136 7.44 -11.25 3.37
N ALA A 137 6.62 -10.41 2.73
CA ALA A 137 7.11 -9.34 1.85
C ALA A 137 7.61 -8.11 2.63
N GLY A 138 7.08 -7.89 3.84
CA GLY A 138 7.54 -6.84 4.72
C GLY A 138 7.20 -7.12 6.18
N ALA A 139 8.09 -6.71 7.07
CA ALA A 139 7.90 -6.79 8.52
C ALA A 139 7.62 -5.41 9.08
N GLU A 140 6.75 -5.30 10.08
CA GLU A 140 6.51 -4.04 10.77
C GLU A 140 7.81 -3.52 11.38
N SER A 141 8.15 -2.29 11.02
CA SER A 141 9.28 -1.55 11.53
C SER A 141 8.97 -1.03 12.93
N THR A 142 9.99 -1.01 13.78
CA THR A 142 9.92 -0.30 15.07
C THR A 142 9.79 1.23 14.88
N SER A 143 10.04 1.74 13.67
CA SER A 143 9.90 3.15 13.33
C SER A 143 8.45 3.49 12.98
N GLN A 144 7.94 4.59 13.54
CA GLN A 144 6.61 5.11 13.19
C GLN A 144 6.60 6.01 11.95
N THR A 145 7.77 6.25 11.33
CA THR A 145 7.90 7.13 10.16
C THR A 145 8.73 6.47 9.06
N ILE A 146 8.44 6.85 7.81
CA ILE A 146 9.24 6.44 6.64
C ILE A 146 10.70 6.84 6.81
N ALA A 147 10.98 8.07 7.26
CA ALA A 147 12.34 8.55 7.44
C ALA A 147 13.14 7.71 8.44
N GLY A 148 12.52 7.34 9.57
CA GLY A 148 13.15 6.46 10.56
C GLY A 148 13.43 5.06 10.01
N CYS A 149 12.44 4.47 9.32
CA CYS A 149 12.59 3.15 8.71
C CYS A 149 13.71 3.13 7.66
N VAL A 150 13.74 4.12 6.78
CA VAL A 150 14.76 4.25 5.73
C VAL A 150 16.16 4.48 6.33
N SER A 151 16.27 5.30 7.38
CA SER A 151 17.54 5.52 8.07
C SER A 151 18.08 4.23 8.70
N ASN A 152 17.21 3.39 9.28
CA ASN A 152 17.62 2.12 9.87
C ASN A 152 18.12 1.13 8.81
N ILE A 153 17.48 1.10 7.63
CA ILE A 153 17.96 0.29 6.49
C ILE A 153 19.37 0.73 6.09
N GLY A 154 19.57 2.04 5.86
CA GLY A 154 20.88 2.56 5.43
C GLY A 154 22.00 2.25 6.45
N LEU A 155 21.72 2.35 7.75
CA LEU A 155 22.67 1.96 8.80
C LEU A 155 23.03 0.47 8.75
N ASN A 156 22.04 -0.41 8.53
CA ASN A 156 22.28 -1.85 8.46
C ASN A 156 23.10 -2.23 7.22
N GLU A 157 22.82 -1.64 6.07
CA GLU A 157 23.58 -1.87 4.85
C GLU A 157 25.03 -1.39 5.01
N GLU A 158 25.26 -0.19 5.59
CA GLU A 158 26.61 0.30 5.89
C GLU A 158 27.39 -0.62 6.84
N LEU A 159 26.73 -1.21 7.83
CA LEU A 159 27.36 -2.18 8.74
C LEU A 159 27.76 -3.46 8.01
N GLN A 160 26.87 -4.01 7.16
CA GLN A 160 27.18 -5.19 6.35
C GLN A 160 28.39 -4.95 5.45
N TYR A 161 28.46 -3.81 4.76
CA TYR A 161 29.61 -3.45 3.93
C TYR A 161 30.92 -3.36 4.72
N ARG A 162 30.89 -2.87 5.96
CA ARG A 162 32.09 -2.77 6.81
C ARG A 162 32.56 -4.14 7.30
N GLU A 163 31.65 -5.03 7.68
CA GLU A 163 32.00 -6.39 8.13
C GLU A 163 32.63 -7.25 7.02
N GLU A 164 32.15 -7.11 5.77
CA GLU A 164 32.74 -7.79 4.61
C GLU A 164 34.18 -7.34 4.33
N ASP A 165 34.47 -6.04 4.46
CA ASP A 165 35.80 -5.48 4.16
C ASP A 165 36.83 -5.81 5.26
N HIS A 166 36.37 -6.07 6.49
CA HIS A 166 37.22 -6.53 7.60
C HIS A 166 37.53 -8.04 7.58
N SER A 167 36.88 -8.81 6.70
CA SER A 167 36.99 -10.28 6.65
C SER A 167 38.08 -10.81 5.71
N VAL A 168 38.76 -9.94 4.95
CA VAL A 168 39.85 -10.36 4.05
C VAL A 168 41.20 -10.17 4.75
N PRO A 169 41.89 -11.24 5.18
CA PRO A 169 43.28 -11.11 5.57
C PRO A 169 44.08 -10.74 4.32
N LYS A 170 44.62 -9.52 4.28
CA LYS A 170 45.58 -9.11 3.27
C LYS A 170 46.76 -10.08 3.35
N LYS A 171 46.84 -11.03 2.42
CA LYS A 171 48.02 -11.88 2.24
C LYS A 171 49.21 -10.95 2.01
N LYS A 172 50.20 -11.05 2.90
CA LYS A 172 51.53 -10.47 2.72
C LYS A 172 52.27 -11.18 1.58
#